data_AF-A0A139CN97-F1
#
_entry.id   AF-A0A139CN97-F1
#
_cell.length_a   1.000
_cell.length_b   1.000
_cell.length_c   1.000
_cell.angle_alpha   90.00
_cell.angle_beta   90.00
_cell.angle_gamma   90.00
#
_symmetry.space_group_name_H-M   'P 1'
#
loop_
_entity.id
_entity.type
_entity.pdbx_description
1 polymer ?
#
loop_
_entity_poly.entity_id
_entity_poly.type
_entity_poly.pdbx_seq_one_letter_code
_entity_poly.pdbx_strand_id
1 'polypeptide(L)'
;PPKELLTSLKNTKNASTFYSYFCPSCPNNYSELAKKEVHYDLVLTRPVYERLKEEYSDQHKAMMESRNSNIYICNDETIKLGALSITDDLMLIAFFNKEGVFDHKKAISFDESARKWGKDLFLYYKENSEKVK
;
A
#
# COMPACT_ATOMS: atom_id res chain seq x y z
N PRO A 1 -4.97 2.29 10.09
CA PRO A 1 -5.23 0.94 9.57
C PRO A 1 -5.96 0.11 10.64
N PRO A 2 -6.84 -0.84 10.26
CA PRO A 2 -7.43 -1.78 11.21
C PRO A 2 -6.38 -2.65 11.90
N LYS A 3 -6.70 -3.17 13.09
CA LYS A 3 -5.76 -3.97 13.91
C LYS A 3 -5.33 -5.25 13.16
N GLU A 4 -6.24 -5.83 12.42
CA GLU A 4 -6.06 -7.04 11.59
C GLU A 4 -4.94 -6.82 10.56
N LEU A 5 -4.98 -5.71 9.84
CA LEU A 5 -3.93 -5.36 8.88
C LEU A 5 -2.58 -5.12 9.59
N LEU A 6 -2.57 -4.45 10.74
CA LEU A 6 -1.34 -4.24 11.50
C LEU A 6 -0.72 -5.55 12.01
N THR A 7 -1.54 -6.48 12.49
CA THR A 7 -1.09 -7.82 12.91
C THR A 7 -0.53 -8.60 11.73
N SER A 8 -1.24 -8.58 10.59
CA SER A 8 -0.80 -9.26 9.38
C SER A 8 0.52 -8.69 8.84
N LEU A 9 0.67 -7.37 8.74
CA LEU A 9 1.92 -6.72 8.33
C LEU A 9 3.11 -7.08 9.23
N LYS A 10 2.89 -7.32 10.53
CA LYS A 10 3.98 -7.72 11.44
C LYS A 10 4.54 -9.10 11.17
N ASN A 11 3.73 -10.01 10.61
CA ASN A 11 4.05 -11.43 10.45
C ASN A 11 4.30 -11.83 8.98
N THR A 12 3.92 -10.99 8.03
CA THR A 12 3.99 -11.30 6.60
C THR A 12 5.43 -11.32 6.08
N LYS A 13 5.69 -12.17 5.07
CA LYS A 13 6.91 -12.17 4.26
C LYS A 13 6.77 -11.34 2.99
N ASN A 14 5.54 -11.19 2.51
CA ASN A 14 5.22 -10.44 1.31
C ASN A 14 4.12 -9.41 1.59
N ALA A 15 4.24 -8.21 1.02
CA ALA A 15 3.15 -7.25 1.00
C ALA A 15 3.01 -6.57 -0.37
N SER A 16 1.78 -6.35 -0.78
CA SER A 16 1.46 -5.54 -1.95
C SER A 16 0.45 -4.51 -1.54
N THR A 17 0.76 -3.23 -1.72
CA THR A 17 -0.10 -2.17 -1.22
C THR A 17 -0.21 -1.01 -2.17
N PHE A 18 -1.45 -0.58 -2.38
CA PHE A 18 -1.82 0.64 -3.08
C PHE A 18 -2.42 1.65 -2.09
N TYR A 19 -1.98 2.90 -2.15
CA TYR A 19 -2.62 4.03 -1.46
C TYR A 19 -2.79 5.23 -2.39
N SER A 20 -4.01 5.76 -2.47
CA SER A 20 -4.31 7.04 -3.14
C SER A 20 -4.72 8.15 -2.18
N TYR A 21 -4.86 7.84 -0.89
CA TYR A 21 -4.99 8.81 0.19
C TYR A 21 -3.82 8.68 1.17
N PHE A 22 -3.49 9.77 1.84
CA PHE A 22 -2.40 9.75 2.82
C PHE A 22 -2.87 9.14 4.15
N CYS A 23 -2.25 8.03 4.54
CA CYS A 23 -2.49 7.38 5.83
C CYS A 23 -1.28 7.60 6.76
N PRO A 24 -1.40 8.39 7.85
CA PRO A 24 -0.25 8.83 8.65
C PRO A 24 0.59 7.72 9.29
N SER A 25 0.02 6.54 9.52
CA SER A 25 0.77 5.40 10.07
C SER A 25 1.51 4.60 9.00
N CYS A 26 1.21 4.78 7.72
CA CYS A 26 1.80 4.00 6.65
C CYS A 26 3.31 4.20 6.52
N PRO A 27 3.86 5.42 6.57
CA PRO A 27 5.31 5.62 6.54
C PRO A 27 6.04 4.73 7.57
N ASN A 28 5.56 4.72 8.82
CA ASN A 28 6.15 3.88 9.87
C ASN A 28 6.00 2.39 9.55
N ASN A 29 4.80 1.93 9.20
CA ASN A 29 4.54 0.52 8.89
C ASN A 29 5.49 -0.02 7.79
N TYR A 30 5.64 0.67 6.66
CA TYR A 30 6.48 0.18 5.55
C TYR A 30 7.97 0.38 5.81
N SER A 31 8.37 1.36 6.63
CA SER A 31 9.76 1.47 7.08
C SER A 31 10.15 0.34 8.04
N GLU A 32 9.21 -0.15 8.86
CA GLU A 32 9.43 -1.34 9.69
C GLU A 32 9.56 -2.60 8.82
N LEU A 33 8.75 -2.74 7.77
CA LEU A 33 8.89 -3.85 6.81
C LEU A 33 10.26 -3.81 6.13
N ALA A 34 10.71 -2.62 5.71
CA ALA A 34 12.01 -2.41 5.09
C ALA A 34 13.17 -2.87 5.98
N LYS A 35 13.04 -2.68 7.31
CA LYS A 35 14.02 -3.11 8.33
C LYS A 35 13.96 -4.61 8.64
N LYS A 36 12.82 -5.26 8.40
CA LYS A 36 12.58 -6.69 8.67
C LYS A 36 12.82 -7.59 7.45
N GLU A 37 13.43 -7.06 6.40
CA GLU A 37 13.71 -7.77 5.14
C GLU A 37 12.44 -8.35 4.46
N VAL A 38 11.25 -7.83 4.76
CA VAL A 38 10.00 -8.22 4.11
C VAL A 38 10.01 -7.74 2.66
N HIS A 39 9.61 -8.60 1.73
CA HIS A 39 9.45 -8.21 0.32
C HIS A 39 8.14 -7.43 0.15
N TYR A 40 8.21 -6.21 -0.36
CA TYR A 40 6.98 -5.47 -0.64
C TYR A 40 7.04 -4.57 -1.87
N ASP A 41 5.87 -4.44 -2.48
CA ASP A 41 5.59 -3.46 -3.52
C ASP A 41 4.62 -2.41 -2.98
N LEU A 42 4.98 -1.13 -3.10
CA LEU A 42 4.16 0.00 -2.67
C LEU A 42 3.84 0.89 -3.87
N VAL A 43 2.57 0.92 -4.28
CA VAL A 43 2.05 1.82 -5.32
C VAL A 43 1.37 3.01 -4.64
N LEU A 44 1.82 4.21 -4.95
CA LEU A 44 1.28 5.45 -4.39
C LEU A 44 0.82 6.37 -5.52
N THR A 45 -0.19 7.18 -5.28
CA THR A 45 -0.43 8.35 -6.15
C THR A 45 0.67 9.39 -5.92
N ARG A 46 0.94 10.23 -6.94
CA ARG A 46 1.98 11.26 -6.86
C ARG A 46 1.88 12.15 -5.62
N PRO A 47 0.72 12.72 -5.25
CA PRO A 47 0.62 13.54 -4.04
C PRO A 47 0.94 12.78 -2.75
N VAL A 48 0.61 11.48 -2.69
CA VAL A 48 0.91 10.63 -1.52
C VAL A 48 2.41 10.34 -1.44
N TYR A 49 3.06 10.07 -2.57
CA TYR A 49 4.51 9.84 -2.63
C TYR A 49 5.30 11.11 -2.28
N GLU A 50 4.94 12.26 -2.84
CA GLU A 50 5.59 13.54 -2.56
C GLU A 50 5.52 13.87 -1.06
N ARG A 51 4.33 13.70 -0.47
CA ARG A 51 4.14 13.87 0.97
C ARG A 51 4.98 12.91 1.81
N LEU A 52 5.07 11.63 1.43
CA LEU A 52 5.95 10.65 2.10
C LEU A 52 7.41 11.11 2.06
N LYS A 53 7.89 11.58 0.90
CA LYS A 53 9.27 12.03 0.70
C LYS A 53 9.60 13.29 1.50
N GLU A 54 8.67 14.24 1.58
CA GLU A 54 8.88 15.54 2.21
C GLU A 54 8.67 15.52 3.73
N GLU A 55 7.56 14.92 4.19
CA GLU A 55 7.16 14.95 5.61
C GLU A 55 7.72 13.78 6.43
N TYR A 56 8.13 12.69 5.78
CA TYR A 56 8.56 11.44 6.43
C TYR A 56 9.89 10.93 5.86
N SER A 57 10.87 11.84 5.77
CA SER A 57 12.15 11.61 5.10
C SER A 57 12.94 10.42 5.66
N ASP A 58 12.93 10.19 6.97
CA ASP A 58 13.61 9.04 7.59
C ASP A 58 12.98 7.71 7.18
N GLN A 59 11.65 7.63 7.16
CA GLN A 59 10.91 6.46 6.73
C GLN A 59 11.12 6.24 5.23
N HIS A 60 11.02 7.30 4.43
CA HIS A 60 11.30 7.26 2.99
C HIS A 60 12.72 6.74 2.72
N LYS A 61 13.73 7.27 3.40
CA LYS A 61 15.13 6.82 3.29
C LYS A 61 15.27 5.34 3.64
N ALA A 62 14.68 4.89 4.74
CA ALA A 62 14.71 3.47 5.12
C ALA A 62 14.07 2.57 4.05
N MET A 63 12.97 3.02 3.42
CA MET A 63 12.37 2.31 2.28
C MET A 63 13.27 2.38 1.04
N MET A 64 14.01 3.47 0.81
CA MET A 64 14.90 3.61 -0.36
C MET A 64 16.19 2.81 -0.24
N GLU A 65 16.67 2.55 0.97
CA GLU A 65 17.91 1.79 1.22
C GLU A 65 17.68 0.27 1.24
N SER A 66 16.46 -0.19 1.54
CA SER A 66 16.13 -1.62 1.57
C SER A 66 16.16 -2.24 0.17
N ARG A 67 16.67 -3.47 0.04
CA ARG A 67 16.67 -4.21 -1.24
C ARG A 67 15.34 -4.90 -1.54
N ASN A 68 14.49 -5.04 -0.52
CA ASN A 68 13.26 -5.82 -0.58
C ASN A 68 12.03 -4.93 -0.78
N SER A 69 12.23 -3.63 -0.94
CA SER A 69 11.20 -2.63 -1.21
C SER A 69 11.22 -2.21 -2.68
N ASN A 70 10.03 -2.17 -3.29
CA ASN A 70 9.82 -1.56 -4.59
C ASN A 70 8.74 -0.48 -4.46
N ILE A 71 8.98 0.69 -5.04
CA ILE A 71 8.05 1.83 -4.95
C ILE A 71 7.67 2.28 -6.36
N TYR A 72 6.38 2.52 -6.54
CA TYR A 72 5.78 2.89 -7.80
C TYR A 72 4.88 4.11 -7.64
N ILE A 73 4.85 4.98 -8.65
CA ILE A 73 3.96 6.13 -8.71
C ILE A 73 2.89 5.87 -9.78
N CYS A 74 1.63 5.85 -9.35
CA CYS A 74 0.47 5.78 -10.22
C CYS A 74 -0.04 7.20 -10.51
N ASN A 75 -0.06 7.59 -11.78
CA ASN A 75 -0.52 8.91 -12.23
C ASN A 75 -1.98 8.90 -12.75
N ASP A 76 -2.74 7.83 -12.52
CA ASP A 76 -4.13 7.74 -12.96
C ASP A 76 -5.05 8.58 -12.05
N GLU A 77 -5.60 9.66 -12.61
CA GLU A 77 -6.49 10.59 -11.91
C GLU A 77 -7.93 10.06 -11.80
N THR A 78 -8.26 8.96 -12.50
CA THR A 78 -9.61 8.37 -12.51
C THR A 78 -9.82 7.35 -11.38
N ILE A 79 -8.78 7.07 -10.59
CA ILE A 79 -8.79 6.06 -9.53
C ILE A 79 -9.86 6.37 -8.48
N LYS A 80 -10.73 5.39 -8.23
CA LYS A 80 -11.68 5.38 -7.10
C LYS A 80 -11.28 4.45 -5.96
N LEU A 81 -10.19 3.71 -6.14
CA LEU A 81 -9.58 2.89 -5.09
C LEU A 81 -8.86 3.79 -4.09
N GLY A 82 -9.25 3.73 -2.82
CA GLY A 82 -8.61 4.47 -1.73
C GLY A 82 -7.38 3.75 -1.20
N ALA A 83 -7.55 2.48 -0.83
CA ALA A 83 -6.47 1.61 -0.41
C ALA A 83 -6.72 0.17 -0.82
N LEU A 84 -5.65 -0.55 -1.08
CA LEU A 84 -5.64 -2.00 -1.24
C LEU A 84 -4.38 -2.53 -0.58
N SER A 85 -4.50 -3.53 0.29
CA SER A 85 -3.36 -4.18 0.93
C SER A 85 -3.56 -5.68 0.88
N ILE A 86 -2.57 -6.39 0.34
CA ILE A 86 -2.50 -7.84 0.30
C ILE A 86 -1.25 -8.26 1.03
N THR A 87 -1.40 -9.16 1.98
CA THR A 87 -0.33 -9.86 2.70
C THR A 87 -0.48 -11.36 2.49
N ASP A 88 0.34 -12.17 3.15
CA ASP A 88 0.27 -13.62 3.02
C ASP A 88 -1.09 -14.21 3.48
N ASP A 89 -1.78 -13.55 4.42
CA ASP A 89 -3.02 -14.06 5.04
C ASP A 89 -4.24 -13.14 4.88
N LEU A 90 -4.07 -11.87 4.47
CA LEU A 90 -5.15 -10.88 4.46
C LEU A 90 -5.22 -10.08 3.15
N MET A 91 -6.44 -9.78 2.72
CA MET A 91 -6.76 -8.71 1.78
C MET A 91 -7.58 -7.64 2.51
N LEU A 92 -7.17 -6.38 2.38
CA LEU A 92 -7.96 -5.20 2.74
C LEU A 92 -8.18 -4.33 1.52
N ILE A 93 -9.41 -3.84 1.34
CA ILE A 93 -9.75 -2.89 0.27
C ILE A 93 -10.63 -1.76 0.80
N ALA A 94 -10.43 -0.56 0.28
CA ALA A 94 -11.18 0.65 0.63
C ALA A 94 -11.40 1.52 -0.61
N PHE A 95 -12.57 2.14 -0.73
CA PHE A 95 -12.96 2.95 -1.88
C PHE A 95 -13.35 4.37 -1.43
N PHE A 96 -13.25 5.33 -2.35
CA PHE A 96 -13.94 6.61 -2.19
C PHE A 96 -15.44 6.41 -2.43
N ASN A 97 -16.27 7.19 -1.75
CA ASN A 97 -17.71 7.20 -2.03
C ASN A 97 -18.00 7.88 -3.39
N LYS A 98 -19.28 7.93 -3.78
CA LYS A 98 -19.71 8.53 -5.07
C LYS A 98 -19.36 10.02 -5.19
N GLU A 99 -19.17 10.71 -4.07
CA GLU A 99 -18.80 12.13 -4.00
C GLU A 99 -17.27 12.34 -4.01
N GLY A 100 -16.48 11.26 -4.09
CA GLY A 100 -15.02 11.32 -4.02
C GLY A 100 -14.46 11.48 -2.60
N VAL A 101 -15.30 11.35 -1.57
CA VAL A 101 -14.90 11.46 -0.16
C VAL A 101 -14.49 10.09 0.37
N PHE A 102 -13.37 10.05 1.09
CA PHE A 102 -12.93 8.83 1.77
C PHE A 102 -13.70 8.65 3.07
N ASP A 103 -14.63 7.70 3.11
CA ASP A 103 -15.53 7.47 4.26
C ASP A 103 -14.94 6.53 5.33
N HIS A 104 -13.65 6.20 5.20
CA HIS A 104 -12.91 5.26 6.04
C HIS A 104 -13.47 3.83 6.11
N LYS A 105 -14.49 3.45 5.33
CA LYS A 105 -14.96 2.06 5.28
C LYS A 105 -13.95 1.19 4.55
N LYS A 106 -13.77 -0.02 5.08
CA LYS A 106 -12.80 -1.00 4.58
C LYS A 106 -13.45 -2.38 4.64
N ALA A 107 -13.27 -3.16 3.59
CA ALA A 107 -13.57 -4.57 3.60
C ALA A 107 -12.27 -5.34 3.87
N ILE A 108 -12.36 -6.36 4.73
CA ILE A 108 -11.25 -7.26 5.05
C ILE A 108 -11.70 -8.67 4.71
N SER A 109 -10.84 -9.43 4.06
CA SER A 109 -11.04 -10.86 3.82
C SER A 109 -9.76 -11.63 4.14
N PHE A 110 -9.95 -12.82 4.71
CA PHE A 110 -8.89 -13.81 4.94
C PHE A 110 -8.99 -14.99 3.96
N ASP A 111 -9.90 -14.91 3.00
CA ASP A 111 -10.10 -15.94 1.99
C ASP A 111 -9.01 -15.87 0.91
N GLU A 112 -8.52 -17.03 0.49
CA GLU A 112 -7.48 -17.13 -0.54
C GLU A 112 -7.93 -16.57 -1.90
N SER A 113 -9.18 -16.81 -2.30
CA SER A 113 -9.72 -16.30 -3.56
C SER A 113 -9.79 -14.78 -3.56
N ALA A 114 -10.15 -14.18 -2.42
CA ALA A 114 -10.13 -12.73 -2.25
C ALA A 114 -8.70 -12.18 -2.37
N ARG A 115 -7.71 -12.80 -1.71
CA ARG A 115 -6.30 -12.40 -1.83
C ARG A 115 -5.80 -12.48 -3.28
N LYS A 116 -6.14 -13.54 -4.00
CA LYS A 116 -5.77 -13.72 -5.41
C LYS A 116 -6.37 -12.61 -6.29
N TRP A 117 -7.68 -12.37 -6.16
CA TRP A 117 -8.34 -11.28 -6.89
C TRP A 117 -7.75 -9.91 -6.55
N GLY A 118 -7.47 -9.64 -5.27
CA GLY A 118 -6.82 -8.41 -4.83
C GLY A 118 -5.42 -8.25 -5.40
N LYS A 119 -4.67 -9.36 -5.53
CA LYS A 119 -3.34 -9.35 -6.16
C LYS A 119 -3.43 -9.03 -7.66
N ASP A 120 -4.41 -9.58 -8.37
CA ASP A 120 -4.64 -9.28 -9.79
C ASP A 120 -4.97 -7.79 -9.99
N LEU A 121 -5.84 -7.24 -9.15
CA LEU A 121 -6.15 -5.80 -9.15
C LEU A 121 -4.92 -4.94 -8.84
N PHE A 122 -4.09 -5.36 -7.87
CA PHE A 122 -2.85 -4.67 -7.55
C PHE A 122 -1.86 -4.67 -8.72
N LEU A 123 -1.71 -5.81 -9.41
CA LEU A 123 -0.82 -5.93 -10.56
C LEU A 123 -1.22 -4.98 -11.69
N TYR A 124 -2.52 -4.85 -11.97
CA TYR A 124 -3.02 -3.87 -12.92
C TYR A 124 -2.52 -2.46 -12.60
N TYR A 125 -2.65 -1.99 -11.35
CA TYR A 125 -2.15 -0.67 -10.98
C TYR A 125 -0.62 -0.57 -11.05
N LYS A 126 0.09 -1.62 -10.63
CA LYS A 126 1.56 -1.67 -10.66
C LYS A 126 2.10 -1.56 -12.10
N GLU A 127 1.52 -2.28 -13.04
CA GLU A 127 1.91 -2.29 -14.46
C GLU A 127 1.65 -0.95 -15.15
N ASN A 128 0.63 -0.21 -14.69
CA ASN A 128 0.31 1.13 -15.16
C ASN A 128 0.98 2.24 -14.32
N SER A 129 2.01 1.92 -13.54
CA SER A 129 2.74 2.86 -12.68
C SER A 129 4.21 2.98 -13.07
N GLU A 130 4.79 4.13 -12.76
CA GLU A 130 6.22 4.40 -12.96
C GLU A 130 7.01 3.86 -11.77
N LYS A 131 8.02 3.02 -12.04
CA LYS A 131 8.92 2.52 -11.00
C LYS A 131 9.87 3.62 -10.54
N VAL A 132 9.87 3.90 -9.24
CA VAL A 132 10.80 4.84 -8.59
C VAL A 132 12.04 4.12 -8.08
N LYS A 133 11.84 2.92 -7.55
CA LYS A 133 12.85 2.06 -6.94
C LYS A 133 12.52 0.60 -7.16
#